data_AF-A0A1C4WSK1-F1
#
_entry.id   AF-A0A1C4WSK1-F1
#
_cell.length_a   1.000
_cell.length_b   1.000
_cell.length_c   1.000
_cell.angle_alpha   90.00
_cell.angle_beta   90.00
_cell.angle_gamma   90.00
#
_symmetry.space_group_name_H-M   'P 1'
#
loop_
_entity.id
_entity.type
_entity.pdbx_description
1 polymer ?
#
loop_
_entity_poly.entity_id
_entity_poly.type
_entity_poly.pdbx_seq_one_letter_code
_entity_poly.pdbx_strand_id
1 'polypeptide(L)'
;MPVTAAFPFIEVRIVPPAPPLAQRSPGVIAVVGKAPSTADGGAAPANTPVRIETLDDAVTNFARRNAGNVVRNALYNSLELALSQDPRPAKVYGVKVTGDDYAAALSGLEAADDVTMVSLAGEVTVGNPAGANPPTGLHALKAHVETMSAAGQRRIGFAMTDPAAAKSATYVADTVTAVSALKSSTSRMMMVAARGADGDVATAAMAAVAGLPVHYSIVLKKIRGVAIPVARQYSPAEIKGLSEADIVPIIDPALITGESLHFADGRLFTTDASLLHVDLVRTLDQIEFMLRAGLIGLIGDARITKPGMTLLKTQVEGILGPLKRSAVIDDFTVQIPVLDILALPEAARDATDTAIVTAARADRTVDLVVTVTYGPAVSRLLVTLVAKF
;
A
#
# COMPACT_ATOMS: atom_id res chain seq x y z
N MET A 1 6.85 -58.59 -18.65
CA MET A 1 7.21 -57.71 -17.51
C MET A 1 6.50 -58.26 -16.28
N PRO A 2 7.18 -58.46 -15.14
CA PRO A 2 6.53 -58.99 -13.96
C PRO A 2 5.50 -57.96 -13.48
N VAL A 3 4.24 -58.40 -13.36
CA VAL A 3 3.16 -57.61 -12.77
C VAL A 3 3.41 -57.59 -11.27
N THR A 4 3.76 -56.43 -10.74
CA THR A 4 3.99 -56.21 -9.31
C THR A 4 2.69 -56.47 -8.54
N ALA A 5 2.73 -57.35 -7.54
CA ALA A 5 1.58 -57.66 -6.70
C ALA A 5 1.12 -56.41 -5.92
N ALA A 6 -0.15 -56.06 -6.05
CA ALA A 6 -0.79 -55.04 -5.21
C ALA A 6 -1.00 -55.60 -3.80
N PHE A 7 -0.01 -55.43 -2.93
CA PHE A 7 -0.17 -55.69 -1.49
C PHE A 7 -0.88 -54.49 -0.82
N PRO A 8 -1.88 -54.71 0.03
CA PRO A 8 -2.70 -53.65 0.59
C PRO A 8 -2.02 -53.03 1.81
N PHE A 9 -1.10 -52.09 1.57
CA PHE A 9 -0.69 -51.14 2.60
C PHE A 9 -1.10 -49.72 2.17
N ILE A 10 -1.47 -48.91 3.17
CA ILE A 10 -1.64 -47.47 3.00
C ILE A 10 -0.24 -46.87 2.87
N GLU A 11 0.10 -46.37 1.68
CA GLU A 11 1.31 -45.55 1.51
C GLU A 11 1.11 -44.20 2.21
N VAL A 12 1.80 -43.99 3.33
CA VAL A 12 1.92 -42.68 3.95
C VAL A 12 3.16 -42.00 3.38
N ARG A 13 2.97 -41.16 2.37
CA ARG A 13 4.03 -40.31 1.82
C ARG A 13 4.17 -39.07 2.70
N ILE A 14 5.30 -38.94 3.40
CA ILE A 14 5.67 -37.70 4.07
C ILE A 14 6.13 -36.72 2.99
N VAL A 15 5.24 -35.81 2.61
CA VAL A 15 5.57 -34.68 1.75
C VAL A 15 6.25 -33.64 2.65
N PRO A 16 7.47 -33.16 2.32
CA PRO A 16 8.05 -32.05 3.05
C PRO A 16 7.08 -30.86 3.01
N PRO A 17 6.96 -30.06 4.09
CA PRO A 17 6.08 -28.91 4.09
C PRO A 17 6.42 -28.04 2.88
N ALA A 18 5.38 -27.52 2.21
CA ALA A 18 5.58 -26.55 1.14
C ALA A 18 6.53 -25.46 1.64
N PRO A 19 7.48 -24.98 0.81
CA PRO A 19 8.37 -23.91 1.22
C PRO A 19 7.51 -22.75 1.76
N PRO A 20 7.95 -22.11 2.87
CA PRO A 20 7.16 -21.03 3.46
C PRO A 20 6.86 -20.00 2.37
N LEU A 21 5.59 -19.68 2.21
CA LEU A 21 5.16 -18.63 1.28
C LEU A 21 5.94 -17.36 1.64
N ALA A 22 6.55 -16.73 0.64
CA ALA A 22 7.27 -15.47 0.87
C ALA A 22 6.27 -14.43 1.40
N GLN A 23 6.39 -14.13 2.70
CA GLN A 23 5.57 -13.13 3.35
C GLN A 23 6.38 -11.84 3.44
N ARG A 24 5.94 -10.81 2.73
CA ARG A 24 6.36 -9.44 3.04
C ARG A 24 5.85 -9.14 4.44
N SER A 25 6.65 -8.45 5.25
CA SER A 25 6.14 -7.83 6.47
C SER A 25 5.09 -6.77 6.04
N PRO A 26 3.79 -6.98 6.28
CA PRO A 26 2.79 -6.01 5.87
C PRO A 26 2.99 -4.72 6.70
N GLY A 27 2.91 -3.56 6.05
CA GLY A 27 2.96 -2.29 6.76
C GLY A 27 4.35 -1.77 7.11
N VAL A 28 5.29 -1.85 6.16
CA VAL A 28 6.55 -1.11 6.23
C VAL A 28 6.32 0.31 5.71
N ILE A 29 6.60 1.31 6.55
CA ILE A 29 6.34 2.72 6.22
C ILE A 29 7.63 3.53 6.15
N ALA A 30 7.61 4.60 5.37
CA ALA A 30 8.66 5.61 5.34
C ALA A 30 8.07 7.01 5.57
N VAL A 31 8.66 7.77 6.48
CA VAL A 31 8.32 9.17 6.75
C VAL A 31 9.48 10.03 6.28
N VAL A 32 9.23 10.88 5.29
CA VAL A 32 10.24 11.76 4.71
C VAL A 32 9.97 13.19 5.16
N GLY A 33 10.94 13.87 5.75
CA GLY A 33 10.66 15.17 6.36
C GLY A 33 11.87 16.07 6.49
N LYS A 34 11.59 17.36 6.66
CA LYS A 34 12.60 18.36 6.96
C LYS A 34 13.03 18.20 8.42
N ALA A 35 14.33 18.19 8.64
CA ALA A 35 14.93 18.35 9.96
C ALA A 35 16.05 19.39 9.85
N PRO A 36 16.36 20.14 10.93
CA PRO A 36 17.40 21.16 10.91
C PRO A 36 18.75 20.61 10.41
N SER A 37 19.50 21.41 9.66
CA SER A 37 20.88 21.07 9.28
C SER A 37 21.87 21.19 10.43
N THR A 38 21.44 21.76 11.56
CA THR A 38 22.20 21.86 12.81
C THR A 38 22.18 20.52 13.56
N ALA A 39 22.88 20.47 14.70
CA ALA A 39 22.83 19.34 15.62
C ALA A 39 21.40 18.99 16.10
N ASP A 40 20.43 19.88 15.92
CA ASP A 40 19.04 19.66 16.33
C ASP A 40 18.26 18.77 15.37
N GLY A 41 18.77 18.51 14.16
CA GLY A 41 18.19 17.56 13.19
C GLY A 41 18.83 16.18 13.21
N GLY A 42 19.54 15.84 14.29
CA GLY A 42 20.10 14.52 14.55
C GLY A 42 21.26 14.10 13.65
N ALA A 43 21.78 12.91 13.94
CA ALA A 43 23.00 12.38 13.32
C ALA A 43 22.79 11.71 11.95
N ALA A 44 21.54 11.45 11.53
CA ALA A 44 21.30 10.75 10.28
C ALA A 44 21.81 11.56 9.07
N PRO A 45 22.46 10.90 8.09
CA PRO A 45 22.77 11.56 6.83
C PRO A 45 21.48 11.93 6.10
N ALA A 46 21.52 13.04 5.36
CA ALA A 46 20.38 13.44 4.55
C ALA A 46 20.17 12.47 3.38
N ASN A 47 18.93 12.39 2.90
CA ASN A 47 18.48 11.55 1.78
C ASN A 47 18.81 10.06 1.93
N THR A 48 19.05 9.60 3.16
CA THR A 48 19.38 8.21 3.47
C THR A 48 18.32 7.65 4.40
N PRO A 49 17.69 6.50 4.08
CA PRO A 49 16.74 5.87 4.97
C PRO A 49 17.42 5.30 6.20
N VAL A 50 16.89 5.65 7.37
CA VAL A 50 17.31 5.07 8.65
C VAL A 50 16.13 4.38 9.29
N ARG A 51 16.33 3.11 9.68
CA ARG A 51 15.31 2.33 10.38
C ARG A 51 15.17 2.83 11.82
N ILE A 52 13.94 3.00 12.26
CA ILE A 52 13.59 3.44 13.60
C ILE A 52 12.83 2.33 14.32
N GLU A 53 13.39 1.82 15.41
CA GLU A 53 12.74 0.80 16.25
C GLU A 53 12.11 1.41 17.50
N THR A 54 12.75 2.45 18.05
CA THR A 54 12.35 3.13 19.28
C THR A 54 12.29 4.65 19.10
N LEU A 55 11.65 5.34 20.06
CA LEU A 55 11.68 6.80 20.10
C LEU A 55 13.10 7.34 20.32
N ASP A 56 13.96 6.61 21.05
CA ASP A 56 15.36 7.02 21.24
C ASP A 56 16.16 6.96 19.94
N ASP A 57 15.86 6.01 19.05
CA ASP A 57 16.44 5.99 17.70
C ASP A 57 15.99 7.21 16.90
N ALA A 58 14.70 7.56 16.97
CA ALA A 58 14.17 8.75 16.30
C ALA A 58 14.82 10.03 16.85
N VAL A 59 15.02 10.13 18.16
CA VAL A 59 15.72 11.24 18.78
C VAL A 59 17.17 11.31 18.32
N THR A 60 17.90 10.20 18.32
CA THR A 60 19.33 10.16 17.96
C THR A 60 19.55 10.53 16.49
N ASN A 61 18.68 10.02 15.61
CA ASN A 61 18.86 10.15 14.17
C ASN A 61 18.26 11.44 13.60
N PHE A 62 17.15 11.91 14.15
CA PHE A 62 16.35 12.99 13.54
C PHE A 62 16.00 14.15 14.48
N ALA A 63 16.42 14.11 15.75
CA ALA A 63 16.24 15.21 16.69
C ALA A 63 17.47 15.37 17.59
N ARG A 64 17.29 16.01 18.75
CA ARG A 64 18.32 16.10 19.80
C ARG A 64 17.70 16.18 21.17
N ARG A 65 18.38 15.64 22.19
CA ARG A 65 18.10 15.94 23.60
C ARG A 65 18.88 17.18 24.06
N ASN A 66 18.19 18.18 24.58
CA ASN A 66 18.77 19.35 25.23
C ASN A 66 18.24 19.44 26.67
N ALA A 67 19.15 19.36 27.65
CA ALA A 67 18.82 19.36 29.08
C ALA A 67 17.69 18.37 29.47
N GLY A 68 17.69 17.17 28.89
CA GLY A 68 16.69 16.12 29.14
C GLY A 68 15.42 16.21 28.27
N ASN A 69 15.16 17.35 27.63
CA ASN A 69 14.01 17.55 26.74
C ASN A 69 14.37 17.30 25.27
N VAL A 70 13.45 16.75 24.50
CA VAL A 70 13.64 16.56 23.05
C VAL A 70 13.34 17.88 22.33
N VAL A 71 14.29 18.35 21.53
CA VAL A 71 14.09 19.46 20.60
C VAL A 71 13.27 18.93 19.42
N ARG A 72 11.96 19.18 19.46
CA ARG A 72 11.00 18.66 18.48
C ARG A 72 11.13 19.37 17.13
N ASN A 73 10.91 18.61 16.06
CA ASN A 73 10.80 19.09 14.69
C ASN A 73 9.73 18.27 13.95
N ALA A 74 9.38 18.69 12.73
CA ALA A 74 8.31 18.06 11.95
C ALA A 74 8.55 16.56 11.74
N LEU A 75 9.75 16.16 11.30
CA LEU A 75 10.09 14.76 11.06
C LEU A 75 10.01 13.92 12.34
N TYR A 76 10.56 14.39 13.45
CA TYR A 76 10.48 13.70 14.73
C TYR A 76 9.03 13.52 15.21
N ASN A 77 8.21 14.58 15.12
CA ASN A 77 6.81 14.52 15.54
C ASN A 77 6.02 13.49 14.72
N SER A 78 6.24 13.44 13.40
CA SER A 78 5.62 12.45 12.53
C SER A 78 6.07 11.02 12.83
N LEU A 79 7.36 10.81 13.12
CA LEU A 79 7.88 9.51 13.54
C LEU A 79 7.32 9.06 14.90
N GLU A 80 7.18 9.98 15.85
CA GLU A 80 6.53 9.73 17.14
C GLU A 80 5.06 9.30 16.95
N LEU A 81 4.32 10.00 16.07
CA LEU A 81 2.95 9.63 15.71
C LEU A 81 2.88 8.24 15.06
N ALA A 82 3.81 7.91 14.17
CA ALA A 82 3.86 6.60 13.53
C ALA A 82 4.08 5.46 14.52
N LEU A 83 4.93 5.68 15.53
CA LEU A 83 5.22 4.70 16.58
C LEU A 83 4.07 4.56 17.61
N SER A 84 3.21 5.57 17.72
CA SER A 84 2.07 5.59 18.66
C SER A 84 0.83 4.82 18.19
N GLN A 85 0.81 4.36 16.94
CA GLN A 85 -0.34 3.63 16.39
C GLN A 85 -0.43 2.22 16.97
N ASP A 86 -1.66 1.74 17.08
CA ASP A 86 -1.99 0.41 17.58
C ASP A 86 -3.18 -0.13 16.77
N PRO A 87 -2.97 -1.18 15.94
CA PRO A 87 -1.71 -1.91 15.76
C PRO A 87 -0.57 -1.07 15.16
N ARG A 88 0.68 -1.35 15.56
CA ARG A 88 1.87 -0.62 15.10
C ARG A 88 2.32 -1.09 13.70
N PRO A 89 2.85 -0.20 12.84
CA PRO A 89 3.55 -0.60 11.62
C PRO A 89 4.67 -1.60 11.91
N ALA A 90 4.88 -2.56 11.01
CA ALA A 90 5.87 -3.61 11.23
C ALA A 90 7.31 -3.09 11.19
N LYS A 91 7.58 -2.06 10.35
CA LYS A 91 8.85 -1.34 10.29
C LYS A 91 8.60 0.12 9.94
N VAL A 92 9.43 1.00 10.51
CA VAL A 92 9.38 2.45 10.27
C VAL A 92 10.75 2.91 9.80
N TYR A 93 10.78 3.62 8.68
CA TYR A 93 11.96 4.34 8.20
C TYR A 93 11.72 5.84 8.31
N GLY A 94 12.74 6.58 8.73
CA GLY A 94 12.81 8.03 8.60
C GLY A 94 13.79 8.43 7.50
N VAL A 95 13.51 9.51 6.79
CA VAL A 95 14.45 10.13 5.84
C VAL A 95 14.47 11.64 6.06
N LYS A 96 15.67 12.18 6.27
CA LYS A 96 15.89 13.62 6.38
C LYS A 96 16.05 14.25 5.00
N VAL A 97 15.29 15.30 4.72
CA VAL A 97 15.38 16.10 3.50
C VAL A 97 16.51 17.13 3.61
N THR A 98 17.21 17.38 2.51
CA THR A 98 18.14 18.51 2.40
C THR A 98 17.38 19.73 1.86
N GLY A 99 17.18 20.76 2.71
CA GLY A 99 16.38 21.92 2.32
C GLY A 99 14.93 21.54 1.98
N ASP A 100 14.52 21.80 0.74
CA ASP A 100 13.18 21.47 0.22
C ASP A 100 13.20 20.39 -0.88
N ASP A 101 14.33 19.68 -1.04
CA ASP A 101 14.50 18.65 -2.08
C ASP A 101 13.91 17.30 -1.67
N TYR A 102 12.59 17.22 -1.68
CA TYR A 102 11.87 15.97 -1.43
C TYR A 102 12.17 14.89 -2.48
N ALA A 103 12.48 15.28 -3.73
CA ALA A 103 12.75 14.32 -4.79
C ALA A 103 14.01 13.51 -4.51
N ALA A 104 15.09 14.16 -4.09
CA ALA A 104 16.33 13.46 -3.69
C ALA A 104 16.12 12.55 -2.47
N ALA A 105 15.37 13.02 -1.46
CA ALA A 105 15.09 12.23 -0.27
C ALA A 105 14.23 10.99 -0.59
N LEU A 106 13.24 11.15 -1.46
CA LEU A 106 12.37 10.06 -1.93
C LEU A 106 13.14 9.05 -2.79
N SER A 107 14.07 9.49 -3.65
CA SER A 107 14.94 8.57 -4.40
C SER A 107 15.87 7.78 -3.48
N GLY A 108 16.31 8.37 -2.36
CA GLY A 108 17.04 7.66 -1.31
C GLY A 108 16.31 6.43 -0.75
N LEU A 109 14.97 6.39 -0.79
CA LEU A 109 14.17 5.23 -0.39
C LEU A 109 14.27 4.04 -1.35
N GLU A 110 14.90 4.18 -2.51
CA GLU A 110 15.18 3.05 -3.40
C GLU A 110 16.17 2.06 -2.78
N ALA A 111 16.99 2.50 -1.82
CA ALA A 111 17.83 1.60 -1.03
C ALA A 111 17.03 0.70 -0.06
N ALA A 112 15.74 0.98 0.15
CA ALA A 112 14.84 0.24 1.03
C ALA A 112 13.69 -0.40 0.23
N ASP A 113 13.94 -1.57 -0.34
CA ASP A 113 12.99 -2.29 -1.21
C ASP A 113 11.71 -2.76 -0.48
N ASP A 114 11.73 -2.81 0.85
CA ASP A 114 10.61 -3.33 1.64
C ASP A 114 9.54 -2.29 1.97
N VAL A 115 9.71 -1.00 1.62
CA VAL A 115 8.76 0.09 1.88
C VAL A 115 7.45 -0.04 1.08
N THR A 116 6.31 -0.06 1.79
CA THR A 116 4.95 -0.17 1.20
C THR A 116 4.20 1.15 1.13
N MET A 117 4.48 2.06 2.07
CA MET A 117 3.73 3.31 2.19
C MET A 117 4.69 4.45 2.54
N VAL A 118 4.40 5.64 2.03
CA VAL A 118 5.26 6.81 2.19
C VAL A 118 4.40 8.02 2.55
N SER A 119 4.83 8.83 3.50
CA SER A 119 4.27 10.15 3.80
C SER A 119 5.36 11.21 3.84
N LEU A 120 4.96 12.46 3.62
CA LEU A 120 5.81 13.62 3.88
C LEU A 120 5.45 14.23 5.23
N ALA A 121 6.44 14.41 6.10
CA ALA A 121 6.25 14.86 7.48
C ALA A 121 5.70 16.28 7.54
N GLY A 122 4.41 16.42 7.87
CA GLY A 122 3.75 17.71 8.04
C GLY A 122 3.67 18.57 6.76
N GLU A 123 3.87 18.00 5.58
CA GLU A 123 3.85 18.74 4.31
C GLU A 123 2.43 18.84 3.76
N VAL A 124 2.05 20.04 3.35
CA VAL A 124 0.72 20.37 2.82
C VAL A 124 0.78 21.11 1.49
N THR A 125 1.97 21.55 1.09
CA THR A 125 2.19 22.27 -0.16
C THR A 125 2.09 21.31 -1.32
N VAL A 126 1.10 21.51 -2.20
CA VAL A 126 0.93 20.70 -3.42
C VAL A 126 2.19 20.69 -4.27
N GLY A 127 2.87 21.84 -4.34
CA GLY A 127 4.12 22.02 -5.08
C GLY A 127 3.90 22.04 -6.59
N ASN A 128 4.98 21.87 -7.34
CA ASN A 128 4.98 21.83 -8.80
C ASN A 128 5.13 20.39 -9.31
N PRO A 129 4.41 20.00 -10.38
CA PRO A 129 4.59 18.71 -11.01
C PRO A 129 5.97 18.60 -11.67
N ALA A 130 6.35 17.37 -12.03
CA ALA A 130 7.58 17.13 -12.77
C ALA A 130 7.52 17.81 -14.15
N GLY A 131 8.61 18.47 -14.53
CA GLY A 131 8.77 19.13 -15.82
C GLY A 131 10.24 19.20 -16.19
N ALA A 132 10.74 20.39 -16.54
CA ALA A 132 12.18 20.61 -16.69
C ALA A 132 12.95 20.47 -15.36
N ASN A 133 12.28 20.70 -14.24
CA ASN A 133 12.82 20.55 -12.88
C ASN A 133 12.16 19.36 -12.17
N PRO A 134 12.81 18.79 -11.13
CA PRO A 134 12.20 17.78 -10.27
C PRO A 134 10.89 18.27 -9.63
N PRO A 135 9.92 17.37 -9.40
CA PRO A 135 8.68 17.70 -8.72
C PRO A 135 8.96 18.14 -7.27
N THR A 136 8.09 18.99 -6.73
CA THR A 136 8.23 19.55 -5.36
C THR A 136 6.98 19.28 -4.53
N GLY A 137 7.10 19.37 -3.20
CA GLY A 137 5.98 19.15 -2.28
C GLY A 137 5.26 17.81 -2.50
N LEU A 138 3.93 17.81 -2.44
CA LEU A 138 3.12 16.60 -2.63
C LEU A 138 3.20 16.03 -4.05
N HIS A 139 3.52 16.84 -5.07
CA HIS A 139 3.81 16.32 -6.40
C HIS A 139 5.07 15.44 -6.42
N ALA A 140 6.06 15.69 -5.56
CA ALA A 140 7.23 14.83 -5.43
C ALA A 140 6.83 13.45 -4.87
N LEU A 141 5.97 13.43 -3.84
CA LEU A 141 5.41 12.20 -3.29
C LEU A 141 4.63 11.42 -4.37
N LYS A 142 3.72 12.10 -5.08
CA LYS A 142 2.95 11.51 -6.18
C LYS A 142 3.86 10.87 -7.23
N ALA A 143 4.82 11.63 -7.75
CA ALA A 143 5.73 11.14 -8.78
C ALA A 143 6.51 9.92 -8.29
N HIS A 144 7.01 9.95 -7.05
CA HIS A 144 7.73 8.82 -6.47
C HIS A 144 6.87 7.56 -6.39
N VAL A 145 5.69 7.62 -5.80
CA VAL A 145 4.86 6.41 -5.62
C VAL A 145 4.36 5.83 -6.95
N GLU A 146 4.15 6.69 -7.95
CA GLU A 146 3.79 6.27 -9.31
C GLU A 146 4.97 5.60 -10.02
N THR A 147 6.16 6.20 -9.98
CA THR A 147 7.38 5.64 -10.59
C THR A 147 7.78 4.33 -9.93
N MET A 148 7.81 4.26 -8.60
CA MET A 148 8.15 3.03 -7.89
C MET A 148 7.12 1.93 -8.15
N SER A 149 5.84 2.29 -8.19
CA SER A 149 4.80 1.32 -8.53
C SER A 149 4.94 0.82 -9.97
N ALA A 150 5.26 1.68 -10.93
CA ALA A 150 5.52 1.27 -12.32
C ALA A 150 6.75 0.35 -12.44
N ALA A 151 7.77 0.53 -11.58
CA ALA A 151 8.95 -0.33 -11.51
C ALA A 151 8.73 -1.65 -10.74
N GLY A 152 7.50 -1.94 -10.30
CA GLY A 152 7.15 -3.16 -9.56
C GLY A 152 7.48 -3.12 -8.07
N GLN A 153 7.85 -1.95 -7.53
CA GLN A 153 7.94 -1.68 -6.10
C GLN A 153 6.72 -0.88 -5.66
N ARG A 154 5.57 -1.55 -5.53
CA ARG A 154 4.29 -0.91 -5.22
C ARG A 154 4.35 -0.13 -3.90
N ARG A 155 4.02 1.16 -3.98
CA ARG A 155 3.99 2.10 -2.86
C ARG A 155 2.71 2.91 -2.90
N ILE A 156 2.17 3.25 -1.73
CA ILE A 156 1.03 4.18 -1.58
C ILE A 156 1.49 5.42 -0.82
N GLY A 157 1.23 6.59 -1.40
CA GLY A 157 1.53 7.89 -0.82
C GLY A 157 0.38 8.37 0.05
N PHE A 158 0.68 8.83 1.26
CA PHE A 158 -0.28 9.45 2.16
C PHE A 158 0.02 10.94 2.25
N ALA A 159 -0.98 11.75 1.95
CA ALA A 159 -0.92 13.20 2.01
C ALA A 159 -2.10 13.74 2.80
N MET A 160 -1.96 14.96 3.32
CA MET A 160 -3.04 15.64 4.02
C MET A 160 -3.33 17.01 3.41
N THR A 161 -4.57 17.44 3.56
CA THR A 161 -4.98 18.81 3.23
C THR A 161 -4.43 19.78 4.28
N ASP A 162 -4.39 21.07 3.97
CA ASP A 162 -3.94 22.09 4.92
C ASP A 162 -4.77 22.06 6.24
N PRO A 163 -4.16 21.78 7.41
CA PRO A 163 -4.87 21.78 8.69
C PRO A 163 -5.30 23.19 9.12
N ALA A 164 -4.64 24.25 8.62
CA ALA A 164 -4.98 25.63 8.93
C ALA A 164 -6.20 26.14 8.13
N ALA A 165 -6.68 25.40 7.13
CA ALA A 165 -7.77 25.82 6.24
C ALA A 165 -9.03 26.27 7.00
N ALA A 166 -9.52 27.49 6.74
CA ALA A 166 -10.67 28.04 7.46
C ALA A 166 -11.94 27.20 7.24
N LYS A 167 -12.83 27.18 8.25
CA LYS A 167 -14.15 26.56 8.10
C LYS A 167 -15.04 27.54 7.35
N SER A 168 -15.58 27.12 6.22
CA SER A 168 -16.42 27.94 5.34
C SER A 168 -17.44 27.07 4.61
N ALA A 169 -18.46 27.69 4.01
CA ALA A 169 -19.43 26.98 3.17
C ALA A 169 -18.81 26.40 1.88
N THR A 170 -17.70 26.99 1.41
CA THR A 170 -16.97 26.57 0.21
C THR A 170 -15.83 25.59 0.50
N TYR A 171 -15.59 25.26 1.77
CA TYR A 171 -14.43 24.48 2.22
C TYR A 171 -14.19 23.21 1.39
N VAL A 172 -15.24 22.45 1.10
CA VAL A 172 -15.11 21.22 0.29
C VAL A 172 -14.62 21.55 -1.12
N ALA A 173 -15.26 22.50 -1.80
CA ALA A 173 -14.90 22.89 -3.16
C ALA A 173 -13.48 23.47 -3.24
N ASP A 174 -13.11 24.31 -2.28
CA ASP A 174 -11.78 24.94 -2.20
C ASP A 174 -10.70 23.88 -1.97
N THR A 175 -10.96 22.94 -1.05
CA THR A 175 -10.04 21.82 -0.76
C THR A 175 -9.85 20.93 -1.98
N VAL A 176 -10.94 20.53 -2.63
CA VAL A 176 -10.89 19.68 -3.83
C VAL A 176 -10.11 20.38 -4.94
N THR A 177 -10.37 21.67 -5.18
CA THR A 177 -9.66 22.45 -6.19
C THR A 177 -8.16 22.48 -5.89
N ALA A 178 -7.79 22.75 -4.64
CA ALA A 178 -6.39 22.86 -4.22
C ALA A 178 -5.60 21.57 -4.48
N VAL A 179 -6.17 20.39 -4.20
CA VAL A 179 -5.43 19.12 -4.31
C VAL A 179 -5.70 18.34 -5.61
N SER A 180 -6.64 18.79 -6.45
CA SER A 180 -7.11 18.05 -7.65
C SER A 180 -5.99 17.59 -8.59
N ALA A 181 -4.91 18.39 -8.73
CA ALA A 181 -3.75 18.06 -9.55
C ALA A 181 -2.98 16.81 -9.08
N LEU A 182 -3.23 16.33 -7.85
CA LEU A 182 -2.60 15.14 -7.30
C LEU A 182 -3.32 13.84 -7.67
N LYS A 183 -4.52 13.89 -8.28
CA LYS A 183 -5.20 12.68 -8.77
C LYS A 183 -4.43 12.06 -9.94
N SER A 184 -4.50 10.74 -10.05
CA SER A 184 -4.05 10.01 -11.24
C SER A 184 -4.83 8.72 -11.43
N SER A 185 -4.65 8.09 -12.58
CA SER A 185 -5.25 6.79 -12.90
C SER A 185 -4.54 5.59 -12.25
N THR A 186 -3.46 5.82 -11.51
CA THR A 186 -2.65 4.73 -10.94
C THR A 186 -3.12 4.29 -9.55
N SER A 187 -4.01 5.07 -8.91
CA SER A 187 -4.51 4.84 -7.55
C SER A 187 -3.39 4.64 -6.51
N ARG A 188 -2.39 5.54 -6.50
CA ARG A 188 -1.24 5.46 -5.58
C ARG A 188 -1.18 6.54 -4.51
N MET A 189 -2.21 7.40 -4.42
CA MET A 189 -2.29 8.47 -3.42
C MET A 189 -3.53 8.28 -2.54
N MET A 190 -3.40 8.55 -1.25
CA MET A 190 -4.50 8.75 -0.32
C MET A 190 -4.42 10.17 0.22
N MET A 191 -5.52 10.92 0.07
CA MET A 191 -5.63 12.27 0.60
C MET A 191 -6.49 12.26 1.84
N VAL A 192 -5.98 12.79 2.95
CA VAL A 192 -6.68 12.84 4.23
C VAL A 192 -7.04 14.27 4.59
N ALA A 193 -8.30 14.51 4.91
CA ALA A 193 -8.73 15.83 5.36
C ALA A 193 -8.23 16.08 6.79
N ALA A 194 -7.46 17.16 6.98
CA ALA A 194 -6.77 17.44 8.25
C ALA A 194 -7.17 18.77 8.89
N ARG A 195 -8.27 19.40 8.46
CA ARG A 195 -8.72 20.70 8.98
C ARG A 195 -8.82 20.70 10.50
N GLY A 196 -8.05 21.58 11.13
CA GLY A 196 -8.03 21.77 12.58
C GLY A 196 -7.29 20.70 13.35
N ALA A 197 -6.59 19.78 12.69
CA ALA A 197 -5.73 18.82 13.36
C ALA A 197 -4.51 19.50 14.01
N ASP A 198 -4.07 18.95 15.16
CA ASP A 198 -2.92 19.42 15.93
C ASP A 198 -1.59 18.70 15.60
N GLY A 199 -1.62 17.76 14.65
CA GLY A 199 -0.47 16.94 14.26
C GLY A 199 -0.49 16.51 12.79
N ASP A 200 0.50 15.72 12.40
CA ASP A 200 0.62 15.17 11.05
C ASP A 200 -0.35 14.01 10.83
N VAL A 201 -1.50 14.37 10.28
CA VAL A 201 -2.60 13.46 9.97
C VAL A 201 -2.21 12.45 8.90
N ALA A 202 -1.41 12.85 7.90
CA ALA A 202 -1.00 11.95 6.82
C ALA A 202 -0.17 10.80 7.38
N THR A 203 0.80 11.10 8.24
CA THR A 203 1.65 10.08 8.86
C THR A 203 0.88 9.23 9.87
N ALA A 204 0.01 9.84 10.69
CA ALA A 204 -0.83 9.09 11.62
C ALA A 204 -1.77 8.12 10.89
N ALA A 205 -2.41 8.57 9.80
CA ALA A 205 -3.25 7.75 8.96
C ALA A 205 -2.47 6.62 8.28
N MET A 206 -1.32 6.93 7.67
CA MET A 206 -0.45 5.94 7.05
C MET A 206 -0.06 4.83 8.03
N ALA A 207 0.38 5.22 9.23
CA ALA A 207 0.80 4.27 10.25
C ALA A 207 -0.36 3.43 10.77
N ALA A 208 -1.56 4.00 10.93
CA ALA A 208 -2.75 3.26 11.32
C ALA A 208 -3.16 2.23 10.25
N VAL A 209 -3.08 2.60 8.97
CA VAL A 209 -3.36 1.68 7.84
C VAL A 209 -2.31 0.58 7.74
N ALA A 210 -1.04 0.92 7.94
CA ALA A 210 0.08 -0.02 7.90
C ALA A 210 -0.02 -1.11 8.98
N GLY A 211 -0.50 -0.78 10.18
CA GLY A 211 -0.72 -1.77 11.24
C GLY A 211 -1.82 -2.80 10.94
N LEU A 212 -2.71 -2.52 9.98
CA LEU A 212 -3.81 -3.41 9.62
C LEU A 212 -3.40 -4.44 8.56
N PRO A 213 -3.99 -5.66 8.59
CA PRO A 213 -3.92 -6.59 7.46
C PRO A 213 -4.34 -5.93 6.14
N VAL A 214 -3.68 -6.30 5.04
CA VAL A 214 -3.83 -5.61 3.74
C VAL A 214 -5.25 -5.62 3.17
N HIS A 215 -6.03 -6.64 3.50
CA HIS A 215 -7.40 -6.86 3.02
C HIS A 215 -8.47 -6.29 3.96
N TYR A 216 -8.07 -5.67 5.08
CA TYR A 216 -9.02 -5.05 5.98
C TYR A 216 -9.35 -3.65 5.47
N SER A 217 -10.65 -3.38 5.34
CA SER A 217 -11.13 -2.03 5.15
C SER A 217 -10.69 -1.14 6.31
N ILE A 218 -10.28 0.08 5.95
CA ILE A 218 -9.83 1.09 6.91
C ILE A 218 -10.99 1.89 7.49
N VAL A 219 -12.20 1.73 6.95
CA VAL A 219 -13.41 2.43 7.38
C VAL A 219 -13.65 2.16 8.87
N LEU A 220 -13.89 3.23 9.64
CA LEU A 220 -14.06 3.21 11.09
C LEU A 220 -12.88 2.62 11.87
N LYS A 221 -11.68 2.57 11.30
CA LYS A 221 -10.45 2.25 12.05
C LYS A 221 -9.92 3.50 12.73
N LYS A 222 -9.41 3.31 13.94
CA LYS A 222 -8.98 4.38 14.84
C LYS A 222 -7.62 4.94 14.41
N ILE A 223 -7.46 6.25 14.55
CA ILE A 223 -6.20 6.98 14.39
C ILE A 223 -5.83 7.55 15.76
N ARG A 224 -4.59 7.32 16.20
CA ARG A 224 -4.09 7.77 17.50
C ARG A 224 -3.12 8.95 17.35
N GLY A 225 -2.95 9.73 18.43
CA GLY A 225 -1.94 10.78 18.51
C GLY A 225 -2.32 12.12 17.85
N VAL A 226 -3.51 12.24 17.30
CA VAL A 226 -4.03 13.47 16.69
C VAL A 226 -5.38 13.81 17.32
N ALA A 227 -5.65 15.10 17.50
CA ALA A 227 -6.94 15.63 17.90
C ALA A 227 -7.44 16.70 16.91
N ILE A 228 -8.77 16.79 16.78
CA ILE A 228 -9.44 17.87 16.04
C ILE A 228 -10.45 18.52 16.99
N PRO A 229 -10.33 19.81 17.32
CA PRO A 229 -11.30 20.50 18.16
C PRO A 229 -12.71 20.43 17.57
N VAL A 230 -13.73 20.26 18.42
CA VAL A 230 -15.15 20.13 18.02
C VAL A 230 -15.60 21.24 17.06
N ALA A 231 -15.16 22.49 17.28
CA ALA A 231 -15.49 23.62 16.42
C ALA A 231 -15.02 23.45 14.96
N ARG A 232 -13.97 22.66 14.75
CA ARG A 232 -13.29 22.42 13.46
C ARG A 232 -13.68 21.09 12.81
N GLN A 233 -14.38 20.21 13.54
CA GLN A 233 -14.91 18.96 13.01
C GLN A 233 -15.87 19.17 11.82
N TYR A 234 -15.98 18.13 11.01
CA TYR A 234 -16.74 18.10 9.76
C TYR A 234 -18.23 17.84 10.02
N SER A 235 -19.07 18.61 9.34
CA SER A 235 -20.51 18.34 9.26
C SER A 235 -20.80 17.13 8.35
N PRO A 236 -21.98 16.49 8.46
CA PRO A 236 -22.35 15.38 7.58
C PRO A 236 -22.28 15.70 6.08
N ALA A 237 -22.62 16.94 5.70
CA ALA A 237 -22.54 17.39 4.31
C ALA A 237 -21.08 17.51 3.83
N GLU A 238 -20.18 18.03 4.68
CA GLU A 238 -18.75 18.10 4.38
C GLU A 238 -18.13 16.71 4.28
N ILE A 239 -18.46 15.80 5.20
CA ILE A 239 -18.00 14.40 5.18
C ILE A 239 -18.36 13.75 3.85
N LYS A 240 -19.64 13.85 3.46
CA LYS A 240 -20.12 13.31 2.19
C LYS A 240 -19.38 13.93 1.00
N GLY A 241 -19.29 15.26 0.95
CA GLY A 241 -18.67 15.96 -0.18
C GLY A 241 -17.17 15.67 -0.33
N LEU A 242 -16.44 15.53 0.77
CA LEU A 242 -15.02 15.14 0.74
C LEU A 242 -14.85 13.69 0.27
N SER A 243 -15.62 12.75 0.84
CA SER A 243 -15.59 11.34 0.46
C SER A 243 -15.97 11.12 -1.01
N GLU A 244 -16.97 11.83 -1.53
CA GLU A 244 -17.34 11.79 -2.95
C GLU A 244 -16.27 12.37 -3.87
N ALA A 245 -15.39 13.22 -3.35
CA ALA A 245 -14.20 13.73 -4.05
C ALA A 245 -12.93 12.89 -3.82
N ASP A 246 -13.05 11.76 -3.13
CA ASP A 246 -11.98 10.82 -2.77
C ASP A 246 -10.95 11.36 -1.77
N ILE A 247 -11.35 12.38 -1.00
CA ILE A 247 -10.59 12.90 0.13
C ILE A 247 -11.19 12.28 1.39
N VAL A 248 -10.39 11.53 2.14
CA VAL A 248 -10.88 10.79 3.31
C VAL A 248 -10.94 11.70 4.53
N PRO A 249 -12.13 12.05 5.03
CA PRO A 249 -12.23 12.82 6.26
C PRO A 249 -12.04 11.90 7.47
N ILE A 250 -11.49 12.49 8.52
CA ILE A 250 -11.40 11.86 9.83
C ILE A 250 -12.53 12.40 10.70
N ILE A 251 -13.25 11.48 11.33
CA ILE A 251 -14.46 11.77 12.10
C ILE A 251 -14.34 11.24 13.52
N ASP A 252 -15.09 11.86 14.44
CA ASP A 252 -15.30 11.36 15.80
C ASP A 252 -16.78 10.92 15.90
N PRO A 253 -17.10 9.66 15.58
CA PRO A 253 -18.47 9.20 15.48
C PRO A 253 -19.07 8.97 16.86
N ALA A 254 -20.17 9.67 17.18
CA ALA A 254 -20.86 9.57 18.48
C ALA A 254 -21.37 8.17 18.86
N LEU A 255 -21.50 7.26 17.89
CA LEU A 255 -21.94 5.88 18.11
C LEU A 255 -20.81 4.93 18.55
N ILE A 256 -19.55 5.36 18.43
CA ILE A 256 -18.40 4.61 18.96
C ILE A 256 -18.08 5.17 20.34
N THR A 257 -17.99 4.28 21.33
CA THR A 257 -17.70 4.69 22.70
C THR A 257 -16.23 5.11 22.85
N GLY A 258 -16.03 6.22 23.56
CA GLY A 258 -14.71 6.82 23.76
C GLY A 258 -14.35 7.80 22.64
N GLU A 259 -14.04 9.04 23.02
CA GLU A 259 -13.62 10.09 22.08
C GLU A 259 -12.38 9.62 21.30
N SER A 260 -12.55 9.39 20.00
CA SER A 260 -11.41 9.09 19.14
C SER A 260 -11.70 9.30 17.66
N LEU A 261 -10.64 9.67 16.97
CA LEU A 261 -10.65 9.90 15.54
C LEU A 261 -10.64 8.58 14.76
N HIS A 262 -11.49 8.51 13.73
CA HIS A 262 -11.65 7.33 12.87
C HIS A 262 -11.72 7.75 11.39
N PHE A 263 -11.35 6.84 10.49
CA PHE A 263 -11.57 7.05 9.06
C PHE A 263 -13.07 6.99 8.72
N ALA A 264 -13.58 8.00 8.02
CA ALA A 264 -14.96 7.99 7.55
C ALA A 264 -15.16 7.14 6.28
N ASP A 265 -14.11 6.98 5.48
CA ASP A 265 -14.12 6.23 4.21
C ASP A 265 -12.75 5.56 3.96
N GLY A 266 -12.67 4.70 2.95
CA GLY A 266 -11.50 3.91 2.59
C GLY A 266 -10.96 4.15 1.19
N ARG A 267 -11.22 5.32 0.60
CA ARG A 267 -10.92 5.62 -0.80
C ARG A 267 -9.49 6.14 -1.02
N LEU A 268 -8.96 5.84 -2.19
CA LEU A 268 -7.75 6.41 -2.77
C LEU A 268 -8.11 7.62 -3.61
N PHE A 269 -7.22 8.61 -3.63
CA PHE A 269 -7.37 9.84 -4.37
C PHE A 269 -7.00 9.60 -5.85
N THR A 270 -7.97 9.11 -6.63
CA THR A 270 -7.76 8.56 -7.97
C THR A 270 -8.79 9.09 -8.98
N THR A 271 -8.46 8.96 -10.27
CA THR A 271 -9.43 9.11 -11.37
C THR A 271 -9.97 7.75 -11.86
N ASP A 272 -9.40 6.64 -11.41
CA ASP A 272 -9.81 5.29 -11.78
C ASP A 272 -10.71 4.66 -10.69
N ALA A 273 -12.00 4.60 -10.97
CA ALA A 273 -12.99 4.04 -10.07
C ALA A 273 -12.86 2.53 -9.84
N SER A 274 -12.15 1.80 -10.72
CA SER A 274 -11.93 0.35 -10.54
C SER A 274 -10.93 0.04 -9.43
N LEU A 275 -10.03 0.98 -9.14
CA LEU A 275 -8.99 0.90 -8.11
C LEU A 275 -9.26 1.92 -6.99
N LEU A 276 -10.52 2.09 -6.62
CA LEU A 276 -10.96 3.17 -5.73
C LEU A 276 -10.58 2.95 -4.26
N HIS A 277 -10.50 1.71 -3.78
CA HIS A 277 -10.39 1.42 -2.35
C HIS A 277 -8.96 1.00 -1.96
N VAL A 278 -8.51 1.45 -0.80
CA VAL A 278 -7.14 1.21 -0.31
C VAL A 278 -6.87 -0.26 0.01
N ASP A 279 -7.85 -0.97 0.58
CA ASP A 279 -7.77 -2.39 0.91
C ASP A 279 -7.67 -3.25 -0.36
N LEU A 280 -8.40 -2.88 -1.41
CA LEU A 280 -8.31 -3.51 -2.72
C LEU A 280 -6.90 -3.37 -3.31
N VAL A 281 -6.38 -2.14 -3.40
CA VAL A 281 -5.04 -1.90 -3.99
C VAL A 281 -3.95 -2.56 -3.16
N ARG A 282 -4.01 -2.48 -1.83
CA ARG A 282 -3.05 -3.16 -0.94
C ARG A 282 -3.09 -4.68 -1.09
N THR A 283 -4.27 -5.26 -1.31
CA THR A 283 -4.41 -6.70 -1.53
C THR A 283 -3.82 -7.12 -2.87
N LEU A 284 -4.07 -6.36 -3.94
CA LEU A 284 -3.47 -6.60 -5.25
C LEU A 284 -1.94 -6.48 -5.22
N ASP A 285 -1.41 -5.45 -4.56
CA ASP A 285 0.03 -5.26 -4.40
C ASP A 285 0.68 -6.41 -3.61
N GLN A 286 0.00 -6.94 -2.59
CA GLN A 286 0.46 -8.10 -1.84
C GLN A 286 0.46 -9.36 -2.70
N ILE A 287 -0.58 -9.58 -3.53
CA ILE A 287 -0.65 -10.70 -4.45
C ILE A 287 0.49 -10.63 -5.47
N GLU A 288 0.72 -9.47 -6.08
CA GLU A 288 1.83 -9.25 -7.00
C GLU A 288 3.17 -9.60 -6.35
N PHE A 289 3.41 -9.12 -5.12
CA PHE A 289 4.63 -9.43 -4.39
C PHE A 289 4.79 -10.94 -4.16
N MET A 290 3.74 -11.61 -3.68
CA MET A 290 3.80 -13.06 -3.39
C MET A 290 4.04 -13.88 -4.66
N LEU A 291 3.44 -13.48 -5.79
CA LEU A 291 3.71 -14.11 -7.09
C LEU A 291 5.16 -13.87 -7.52
N ARG A 292 5.65 -12.62 -7.48
CA ARG A 292 7.05 -12.32 -7.84
C ARG A 292 8.04 -13.09 -6.99
N ALA A 293 7.87 -13.08 -5.67
CA ALA A 293 8.77 -13.74 -4.74
C ALA A 293 8.66 -15.27 -4.79
N GLY A 294 7.46 -15.81 -5.00
CA GLY A 294 7.22 -17.26 -5.07
C GLY A 294 7.60 -17.90 -6.40
N LEU A 295 7.69 -17.11 -7.48
CA LEU A 295 8.02 -17.57 -8.82
C LEU A 295 9.47 -17.29 -9.23
N ILE A 296 10.21 -16.45 -8.49
CA ILE A 296 11.59 -16.07 -8.84
C ILE A 296 12.51 -17.29 -9.02
N GLY A 297 12.34 -18.33 -8.19
CA GLY A 297 13.12 -19.57 -8.28
C GLY A 297 12.81 -20.42 -9.51
N LEU A 298 11.67 -20.21 -10.18
CA LEU A 298 11.36 -20.91 -11.42
C LEU A 298 12.06 -20.29 -12.64
N ILE A 299 12.59 -19.08 -12.51
CA ILE A 299 13.38 -18.45 -13.58
C ILE A 299 14.69 -19.23 -13.72
N GLY A 300 14.88 -19.87 -14.88
CA GLY A 300 16.04 -20.71 -15.18
C GLY A 300 15.79 -22.21 -14.96
N ASP A 301 14.91 -22.58 -14.02
CA ASP A 301 14.58 -23.97 -13.70
C ASP A 301 13.41 -24.52 -14.53
N ALA A 302 12.37 -23.71 -14.73
CA ALA A 302 11.19 -24.13 -15.48
C ALA A 302 11.50 -24.24 -16.98
N ARG A 303 11.30 -25.44 -17.55
CA ARG A 303 11.41 -25.68 -18.99
C ARG A 303 10.11 -25.29 -19.69
N ILE A 304 10.20 -24.72 -20.91
CA ILE A 304 9.04 -24.46 -21.79
C ILE A 304 8.57 -25.77 -22.45
N THR A 305 8.05 -26.64 -21.59
CA THR A 305 7.50 -27.97 -21.86
C THR A 305 6.21 -28.13 -21.04
N LYS A 306 5.36 -29.09 -21.43
CA LYS A 306 4.08 -29.32 -20.73
C LYS A 306 4.28 -29.53 -19.22
N PRO A 307 5.25 -30.37 -18.74
CA PRO A 307 5.50 -30.51 -17.31
C PRO A 307 6.01 -29.23 -16.64
N GLY A 308 6.91 -28.47 -17.27
CA GLY A 308 7.45 -27.24 -16.68
C GLY A 308 6.41 -26.13 -16.57
N MET A 309 5.54 -25.98 -17.56
CA MET A 309 4.43 -25.02 -17.52
C MET A 309 3.32 -25.44 -16.57
N THR A 310 3.11 -26.76 -16.39
CA THR A 310 2.20 -27.29 -15.37
C THR A 310 2.72 -26.99 -13.97
N LEU A 311 4.03 -27.17 -13.73
CA LEU A 311 4.68 -26.80 -12.47
C LEU A 311 4.49 -25.30 -12.17
N LEU A 312 4.69 -24.43 -13.17
CA LEU A 312 4.47 -22.99 -13.05
C LEU A 312 3.02 -22.69 -12.61
N LYS A 313 2.03 -23.29 -13.28
CA LYS A 313 0.62 -23.14 -12.92
C LYS A 313 0.32 -23.61 -11.50
N THR A 314 0.80 -24.80 -11.12
CA THR A 314 0.60 -25.34 -9.77
C THR A 314 1.26 -24.47 -8.69
N GLN A 315 2.40 -23.86 -8.97
CA GLN A 315 3.04 -22.94 -8.03
C GLN A 315 2.20 -21.67 -7.81
N VAL A 316 1.64 -21.09 -8.88
CA VAL A 316 0.71 -19.95 -8.79
C VAL A 316 -0.53 -20.32 -7.97
N GLU A 317 -1.14 -21.47 -8.26
CA GLU A 317 -2.29 -22.00 -7.50
C GLU A 317 -1.95 -22.25 -6.03
N GLY A 318 -0.73 -22.71 -5.73
CA GLY A 318 -0.22 -22.89 -4.37
C GLY A 318 -0.07 -21.58 -3.59
N ILE A 319 0.20 -20.46 -4.28
CA ILE A 319 0.30 -19.13 -3.70
C ILE A 319 -1.10 -18.52 -3.46
N LEU A 320 -2.01 -18.64 -4.42
CA LEU A 320 -3.34 -18.00 -4.37
C LEU A 320 -4.39 -18.82 -3.62
N GLY A 321 -4.28 -20.15 -3.64
CA GLY A 321 -5.21 -21.08 -2.97
C GLY A 321 -5.41 -20.79 -1.46
N PRO A 322 -4.35 -20.51 -0.68
CA PRO A 322 -4.50 -20.06 0.71
C PRO A 322 -5.34 -18.78 0.87
N LEU A 323 -5.17 -17.78 0.01
CA LEU A 323 -5.91 -16.52 0.09
C LEU A 323 -7.41 -16.73 -0.13
N LYS A 324 -7.76 -17.61 -1.08
CA LYS A 324 -9.15 -18.03 -1.31
C LYS A 324 -9.73 -18.74 -0.09
N ARG A 325 -8.98 -19.67 0.51
CA ARG A 325 -9.41 -20.38 1.73
C ARG A 325 -9.60 -19.46 2.93
N SER A 326 -8.84 -18.37 3.00
CA SER A 326 -8.98 -17.35 4.04
C SER A 326 -10.00 -16.26 3.71
N ALA A 327 -10.76 -16.39 2.62
CA ALA A 327 -11.75 -15.40 2.15
C ALA A 327 -11.17 -13.99 1.94
N VAL A 328 -9.89 -13.91 1.57
CA VAL A 328 -9.25 -12.64 1.14
C VAL A 328 -9.60 -12.33 -0.32
N ILE A 329 -9.73 -13.37 -1.14
CA ILE A 329 -10.20 -13.32 -2.52
C ILE A 329 -11.34 -14.34 -2.66
N ASP A 330 -12.32 -14.06 -3.51
CA ASP A 330 -13.44 -14.97 -3.76
C ASP A 330 -13.01 -16.10 -4.71
N ASP A 331 -12.29 -15.74 -5.77
CA ASP A 331 -11.83 -16.70 -6.77
C ASP A 331 -10.59 -16.21 -7.53
N PHE A 332 -9.96 -17.12 -8.28
CA PHE A 332 -8.90 -16.77 -9.22
C PHE A 332 -8.82 -17.76 -10.39
N THR A 333 -8.35 -17.30 -11.54
CA THR A 333 -8.06 -18.13 -12.71
C THR A 333 -6.64 -17.89 -13.20
N VAL A 334 -5.99 -18.96 -13.67
CA VAL A 334 -4.61 -18.94 -14.15
C VAL A 334 -4.57 -19.49 -15.57
N GLN A 335 -4.15 -18.66 -16.51
CA GLN A 335 -4.04 -19.00 -17.92
C GLN A 335 -2.60 -18.82 -18.40
N ILE A 336 -2.05 -19.86 -19.01
CA ILE A 336 -0.73 -19.85 -19.65
C ILE A 336 -0.96 -20.29 -21.09
N PRO A 337 -1.01 -19.37 -22.08
CA PRO A 337 -1.32 -19.71 -23.46
C PRO A 337 -0.42 -20.82 -24.02
N VAL A 338 0.87 -20.80 -23.68
CA VAL A 338 1.83 -21.83 -24.08
C VAL A 338 1.49 -23.20 -23.47
N LEU A 339 0.98 -23.28 -22.24
CA LEU A 339 0.54 -24.53 -21.63
C LEU A 339 -0.69 -25.10 -22.34
N ASP A 340 -1.66 -24.23 -22.66
CA ASP A 340 -2.90 -24.62 -23.33
C ASP A 340 -2.58 -25.26 -24.70
N ILE A 341 -1.64 -24.66 -25.45
CA ILE A 341 -1.15 -25.21 -26.72
C ILE A 341 -0.36 -26.51 -26.53
N LEU A 342 0.52 -26.57 -25.52
CA LEU A 342 1.32 -27.76 -25.22
C LEU A 342 0.48 -28.94 -24.72
N ALA A 343 -0.75 -28.69 -24.24
CA ALA A 343 -1.70 -29.73 -23.87
C ALA A 343 -2.31 -30.43 -25.09
N LEU A 344 -2.38 -29.75 -26.25
CA LEU A 344 -2.84 -30.32 -27.51
C LEU A 344 -1.82 -31.29 -28.12
N PRO A 345 -2.27 -32.38 -28.78
CA PRO A 345 -1.42 -33.19 -29.65
C PRO A 345 -0.77 -32.33 -30.73
N GLU A 346 0.48 -32.62 -31.08
CA GLU A 346 1.22 -31.82 -32.07
C GLU A 346 0.52 -31.78 -33.44
N ALA A 347 -0.11 -32.89 -33.84
CA ALA A 347 -0.89 -32.98 -35.07
C ALA A 347 -2.18 -32.13 -35.07
N ALA A 348 -2.62 -31.65 -33.91
CA ALA A 348 -3.82 -30.83 -33.75
C ALA A 348 -3.51 -29.33 -33.60
N ARG A 349 -2.23 -28.95 -33.56
CA ARG A 349 -1.81 -27.54 -33.48
C ARG A 349 -1.85 -26.89 -34.85
N ASP A 350 -2.33 -25.67 -34.91
CA ASP A 350 -2.24 -24.89 -36.14
C ASP A 350 -0.85 -24.22 -36.29
N ALA A 351 -0.69 -23.48 -37.39
CA ALA A 351 0.56 -22.75 -37.66
C ALA A 351 0.82 -21.62 -36.64
N THR A 352 -0.24 -21.01 -36.09
CA THR A 352 -0.16 -19.94 -35.10
C THR A 352 0.32 -20.46 -33.75
N ASP A 353 -0.27 -21.58 -33.30
CA ASP A 353 0.11 -22.30 -32.09
C ASP A 353 1.59 -22.69 -32.11
N THR A 354 2.04 -23.21 -33.25
CA THR A 354 3.43 -23.63 -33.45
C THR A 354 4.37 -22.41 -33.42
N ALA A 355 3.96 -21.29 -33.99
CA ALA A 355 4.72 -20.05 -33.94
C ALA A 355 4.85 -19.51 -32.51
N ILE A 356 3.76 -19.52 -31.72
CA ILE A 356 3.77 -19.09 -30.31
C ILE A 356 4.74 -19.93 -29.47
N VAL A 357 4.68 -21.27 -29.58
CA VAL A 357 5.59 -22.16 -28.84
C VAL A 357 7.05 -21.97 -29.29
N THR A 358 7.28 -21.73 -30.57
CA THR A 358 8.63 -21.51 -31.12
C THR A 358 9.21 -20.19 -30.65
N ALA A 359 8.43 -19.10 -30.70
CA ALA A 359 8.83 -17.78 -30.20
C ALA A 359 9.12 -17.83 -28.69
N ALA A 360 8.22 -18.40 -27.89
CA ALA A 360 8.42 -18.56 -26.45
C ALA A 360 9.74 -19.30 -26.13
N ARG A 361 10.09 -20.34 -26.90
CA ARG A 361 11.34 -21.09 -26.73
C ARG A 361 12.59 -20.34 -27.19
N ALA A 362 12.48 -19.56 -28.26
CA ALA A 362 13.58 -18.76 -28.77
C ALA A 362 13.91 -17.59 -27.82
N ASP A 363 12.87 -16.86 -27.40
CA ASP A 363 12.99 -15.67 -26.56
C ASP A 363 13.12 -16.03 -25.07
N ARG A 364 12.79 -17.28 -24.71
CA ARG A 364 12.74 -17.80 -23.33
C ARG A 364 11.78 -17.01 -22.44
N THR A 365 10.70 -16.54 -23.04
CA THR A 365 9.63 -15.78 -22.38
C THR A 365 8.35 -16.61 -22.34
N VAL A 366 7.57 -16.45 -21.28
CA VAL A 366 6.28 -17.11 -21.11
C VAL A 366 5.30 -16.09 -20.54
N ASP A 367 4.19 -15.91 -21.24
CA ASP A 367 3.09 -15.08 -20.75
C ASP A 367 2.18 -15.89 -19.83
N LEU A 368 1.85 -15.28 -18.69
CA LEU A 368 0.97 -15.81 -17.66
C LEU A 368 -0.06 -14.74 -17.34
N VAL A 369 -1.35 -15.08 -17.48
CA VAL A 369 -2.46 -14.22 -17.07
C VAL A 369 -3.09 -14.80 -15.81
N VAL A 370 -3.09 -14.01 -14.75
CA VAL A 370 -3.76 -14.32 -13.48
C VAL A 370 -4.91 -13.35 -13.31
N THR A 371 -6.14 -13.86 -13.25
CA THR A 371 -7.33 -13.07 -12.95
C THR A 371 -7.75 -13.37 -11.52
N VAL A 372 -7.99 -12.34 -10.71
CA VAL A 372 -8.41 -12.46 -9.32
C VAL A 372 -9.76 -11.77 -9.14
N THR A 373 -10.70 -12.46 -8.48
CA THR A 373 -11.98 -11.90 -8.05
C THR A 373 -11.85 -11.46 -6.61
N TYR A 374 -11.85 -10.15 -6.36
CA TYR A 374 -11.81 -9.58 -5.01
C TYR A 374 -13.21 -9.57 -4.40
N GLY A 375 -13.33 -10.07 -3.17
CA GLY A 375 -14.55 -9.95 -2.36
C GLY A 375 -14.48 -8.65 -1.54
N PRO A 376 -15.19 -7.58 -1.93
CA PRO A 376 -15.05 -6.29 -1.26
C PRO A 376 -15.65 -6.28 0.14
N ALA A 377 -15.03 -5.52 1.04
CA ALA A 377 -15.58 -5.28 2.37
C ALA A 377 -16.82 -4.37 2.31
N VAL A 378 -17.75 -4.56 3.25
CA VAL A 378 -18.95 -3.71 3.38
C VAL A 378 -18.56 -2.33 3.90
N SER A 379 -18.77 -1.28 3.11
CA SER A 379 -18.55 0.12 3.50
C SER A 379 -19.82 0.84 3.96
N ARG A 380 -21.01 0.36 3.55
CA ARG A 380 -22.31 0.96 3.91
C ARG A 380 -23.37 -0.11 4.13
N LEU A 381 -24.07 -0.04 5.25
CA LEU A 381 -25.22 -0.88 5.57
C LEU A 381 -26.50 -0.03 5.54
N LEU A 382 -27.44 -0.39 4.67
CA LEU A 382 -28.78 0.22 4.64
C LEU A 382 -29.75 -0.68 5.40
N VAL A 383 -30.33 -0.16 6.49
CA VAL A 383 -31.32 -0.89 7.29
C VAL A 383 -32.67 -0.19 7.18
N THR A 384 -33.65 -0.90 6.63
CA THR A 384 -35.05 -0.43 6.56
C THR A 384 -35.83 -1.02 7.71
N LEU A 385 -36.18 -0.20 8.70
CA LEU A 385 -37.05 -0.60 9.81
C LEU A 385 -38.52 -0.43 9.41
N VAL A 386 -39.30 -1.51 9.46
CA VAL A 386 -40.75 -1.48 9.22
C VAL A 386 -41.46 -1.82 10.52
N ALA A 387 -42.18 -0.84 11.08
CA ALA A 387 -43.05 -1.07 12.23
C ALA A 387 -44.35 -1.77 11.77
N LYS A 388 -44.68 -2.89 12.40
CA LYS A 388 -46.00 -3.50 12.33
C LYS A 388 -46.69 -3.30 13.66
N PHE A 389 -47.93 -2.85 13.61
CA PHE A 389 -48.82 -2.70 14.76
C PHE A 389 -49.81 -3.85 14.80
#